data_AF-A0A7J3VGJ2-F1
#
_entry.id   AF-A0A7J3VGJ2-F1
#
_cell.length_a   1.000
_cell.length_b   1.000
_cell.length_c   1.000
_cell.angle_alpha   90.00
_cell.angle_beta   90.00
_cell.angle_gamma   90.00
#
_symmetry.space_group_name_H-M   'P 1'
#
loop_
_entity.id
_entity.type
_entity.pdbx_description
1 polymer ?
#
loop_
_entity_poly.entity_id
_entity_poly.type
_entity_poly.pdbx_seq_one_letter_code
_entity_poly.pdbx_strand_id
1 'polypeptide(L)'
;MSHPLSKIIPGFNLHSYYAGINMAFAEVVGAGCKQLALSSPYSHEMAQEILEASEYAATEYNVELMVEPDLLVTKLFPHDIAKDKTVILIAHDTSVLDEYKMFKKLKKYSNEEGNPDDLEVEIAQRFGKLLSYDEATINRLLEKNG
;
A
#
# COMPACT_ATOMS: atom_id res chain seq x y z
N MET A 1 -17.73 10.49 5.14
CA MET A 1 -18.70 9.85 4.22
C MET A 1 -18.86 8.40 4.62
N SER A 2 -20.08 7.84 4.58
CA SER A 2 -20.31 6.43 4.86
C SER A 2 -19.85 5.55 3.69
N HIS A 3 -19.26 4.39 3.99
CA HIS A 3 -18.77 3.45 2.98
C HIS A 3 -19.93 2.93 2.10
N PRO A 4 -19.78 2.78 0.77
CA PRO A 4 -20.90 2.40 -0.12
C PRO A 4 -21.62 1.12 0.30
N LEU A 5 -20.89 0.13 0.80
CA LEU A 5 -21.47 -1.14 1.26
C LEU A 5 -22.43 -0.97 2.46
N SER A 6 -22.33 0.10 3.24
CA SER A 6 -23.25 0.35 4.35
C SER A 6 -24.69 0.61 3.89
N LYS A 7 -24.89 0.90 2.60
CA LYS A 7 -26.23 1.07 1.99
C LYS A 7 -26.83 -0.25 1.52
N ILE A 8 -26.00 -1.28 1.37
CA ILE A 8 -26.37 -2.57 0.76
C ILE A 8 -26.44 -3.66 1.83
N ILE A 9 -25.52 -3.65 2.79
CA ILE A 9 -25.37 -4.69 3.81
C ILE A 9 -25.96 -4.19 5.13
N PRO A 10 -27.08 -4.76 5.61
CA PRO A 10 -27.62 -4.46 6.93
C PRO A 10 -26.59 -4.78 8.03
N GLY A 11 -26.40 -3.87 8.98
CA GLY A 11 -25.44 -4.07 10.07
C GLY A 11 -23.97 -3.95 9.67
N PHE A 12 -23.66 -3.38 8.49
CA PHE A 12 -22.28 -3.17 8.06
C PHE A 12 -21.46 -2.39 9.11
N ASN A 13 -20.37 -3.00 9.55
CA ASN A 13 -19.41 -2.41 10.46
C ASN A 13 -18.09 -2.14 9.72
N LEU A 14 -17.68 -0.88 9.68
CA LEU A 14 -16.53 -0.44 8.89
C LEU A 14 -15.20 -1.00 9.43
N HIS A 15 -15.01 -1.01 10.76
CA HIS A 15 -13.82 -1.54 11.41
C HIS A 15 -13.63 -3.02 11.13
N SER A 16 -14.71 -3.81 11.28
CA SER A 16 -14.69 -5.25 10.99
C SER A 16 -14.35 -5.54 9.53
N TYR A 17 -14.88 -4.73 8.61
CA TYR A 17 -14.58 -4.83 7.19
C TYR A 17 -13.09 -4.55 6.89
N TYR A 18 -12.52 -3.47 7.43
CA TYR A 18 -11.11 -3.16 7.21
C TYR A 18 -10.16 -4.13 7.91
N ALA A 19 -10.47 -4.57 9.13
CA ALA A 19 -9.72 -5.62 9.82
C ALA A 19 -9.71 -6.92 9.00
N GLY A 20 -10.86 -7.32 8.44
CA GLY A 20 -10.95 -8.48 7.56
C GLY A 20 -10.12 -8.35 6.28
N ILE A 21 -10.08 -7.16 5.67
CA ILE A 21 -9.21 -6.89 4.50
C ILE A 21 -7.73 -7.01 4.86
N ASN A 22 -7.32 -6.40 5.98
CA ASN A 22 -5.92 -6.44 6.41
C ASN A 22 -5.50 -7.87 6.76
N MET A 23 -6.38 -8.65 7.40
CA MET A 23 -6.18 -10.09 7.66
C MET A 23 -5.95 -10.88 6.37
N ALA A 24 -6.81 -10.68 5.36
CA ALA A 24 -6.67 -11.38 4.08
C ALA A 24 -5.37 -11.01 3.36
N PHE A 25 -4.95 -9.74 3.41
CA PHE A 25 -3.66 -9.34 2.84
C PHE A 25 -2.47 -9.88 3.61
N ALA A 26 -2.54 -9.91 4.94
CA ALA A 26 -1.50 -10.52 5.78
C ALA A 26 -1.34 -12.02 5.47
N GLU A 27 -2.44 -12.76 5.31
CA GLU A 27 -2.41 -14.16 4.88
C GLU A 27 -1.71 -14.33 3.53
N VAL A 28 -2.12 -13.54 2.52
CA VAL A 28 -1.56 -13.62 1.16
C VAL A 28 -0.06 -13.27 1.14
N VAL A 29 0.37 -12.31 1.96
CA VAL A 29 1.78 -11.92 2.08
C VAL A 29 2.59 -12.97 2.85
N GLY A 30 2.06 -13.48 3.96
CA GLY A 30 2.68 -14.54 4.76
C GLY A 30 2.83 -15.85 3.98
N ALA A 31 1.86 -16.17 3.11
CA ALA A 31 1.92 -17.31 2.20
C ALA A 31 2.93 -17.14 1.04
N GLY A 32 3.56 -15.97 0.89
CA GLY A 32 4.53 -15.69 -0.17
C GLY A 32 3.92 -15.38 -1.54
N CYS A 33 2.59 -15.23 -1.63
CA CYS A 33 1.92 -14.84 -2.87
C CYS A 33 2.16 -13.36 -3.23
N LYS A 34 2.47 -12.53 -2.23
CA LYS A 34 2.87 -11.13 -2.40
C LYS A 34 4.06 -10.81 -1.49
N GLN A 35 4.96 -9.95 -1.96
CA GLN A 35 6.03 -9.41 -1.12
C GLN A 35 5.51 -8.25 -0.26
N LEU A 36 4.72 -7.36 -0.85
CA LEU A 36 4.12 -6.20 -0.20
C LEU A 36 2.64 -6.07 -0.58
N ALA A 37 1.79 -5.78 0.42
CA ALA A 37 0.43 -5.33 0.23
C ALA A 37 0.20 -3.97 0.89
N LEU A 38 -0.73 -3.20 0.32
CA LEU A 38 -1.18 -1.92 0.83
C LEU A 38 -2.60 -2.11 1.38
N SER A 39 -2.83 -1.72 2.61
CA SER A 39 -4.19 -1.60 3.14
C SER A 39 -4.99 -0.51 2.43
N SER A 40 -6.28 -0.38 2.77
CA SER A 40 -7.08 0.73 2.25
C SER A 40 -6.53 2.09 2.74
N PRO A 41 -6.64 3.18 1.96
CA PRO A 41 -6.29 4.51 2.44
C PRO A 41 -7.23 4.97 3.56
N TYR A 42 -6.70 5.12 4.77
CA TYR A 42 -7.45 5.51 5.97
C TYR A 42 -7.31 7.00 6.29
N SER A 43 -8.25 7.54 7.08
CA SER A 43 -7.90 8.72 7.89
C SER A 43 -6.84 8.34 8.92
N HIS A 44 -6.09 9.32 9.43
CA HIS A 44 -5.11 9.07 10.49
C HIS A 44 -5.74 8.38 11.72
N GLU A 45 -6.91 8.86 12.15
CA GLU A 45 -7.68 8.28 13.27
C GLU A 45 -8.07 6.82 12.98
N MET A 46 -8.66 6.54 11.82
CA MET A 46 -9.05 5.17 11.45
C MET A 46 -7.84 4.24 11.40
N ALA A 47 -6.68 4.70 10.91
CA ALA A 47 -5.44 3.91 10.90
C ALA A 47 -4.98 3.53 12.32
N GLN A 48 -5.14 4.42 13.30
CA GLN A 48 -4.86 4.12 14.71
C GLN A 48 -5.85 3.11 15.28
N GLU A 49 -7.15 3.27 14.97
CA GLU A 49 -8.21 2.38 15.46
C GLU A 49 -8.09 0.93 14.96
N ILE A 50 -7.59 0.74 13.73
CA ILE A 50 -7.44 -0.59 13.11
C ILE A 50 -6.05 -1.21 13.31
N LEU A 51 -5.10 -0.47 13.92
CA LEU A 51 -3.71 -0.92 14.03
C LEU A 51 -3.60 -2.20 14.86
N GLU A 52 -4.26 -2.28 16.01
CA GLU A 52 -4.21 -3.45 16.89
C GLU A 52 -4.74 -4.72 16.18
N ALA A 53 -5.83 -4.59 15.42
CA ALA A 53 -6.36 -5.69 14.61
C ALA A 53 -5.38 -6.10 13.48
N SER A 54 -4.64 -5.13 12.93
CA SER A 54 -3.62 -5.38 11.91
C SER A 54 -2.39 -6.07 12.52
N GLU A 55 -1.96 -5.67 13.70
CA GLU A 55 -0.85 -6.28 14.45
C GLU A 55 -1.17 -7.73 14.85
N TYR A 56 -2.43 -8.01 15.20
CA TYR A 56 -2.90 -9.38 15.39
C TYR A 56 -2.74 -10.20 14.11
N ALA A 57 -3.20 -9.68 12.96
CA ALA A 57 -3.02 -10.35 11.67
C ALA A 57 -1.54 -10.56 11.32
N ALA A 58 -0.69 -9.57 11.63
CA ALA A 58 0.73 -9.65 11.38
C ALA A 58 1.41 -10.77 12.18
N THR A 59 1.01 -10.92 13.44
CA THR A 59 1.47 -12.00 14.31
C THR A 59 1.00 -13.36 13.80
N GLU A 60 -0.27 -13.49 13.43
CA GLU A 60 -0.87 -14.75 12.96
C GLU A 60 -0.20 -15.27 11.68
N TYR A 61 0.10 -14.37 10.73
CA TYR A 61 0.64 -14.73 9.42
C TYR A 61 2.14 -14.49 9.28
N ASN A 62 2.83 -14.12 10.35
CA ASN A 62 4.27 -13.85 10.40
C ASN A 62 4.71 -12.86 9.29
N VAL A 63 4.10 -11.67 9.31
CA VAL A 63 4.41 -10.56 8.39
C VAL A 63 4.77 -9.29 9.18
N GLU A 64 5.42 -8.34 8.52
CA GLU A 64 5.82 -7.06 9.10
C GLU A 64 4.85 -5.93 8.70
N LEU A 65 4.65 -4.98 9.61
CA LEU A 65 3.82 -3.80 9.35
C LEU A 65 4.61 -2.50 9.37
N MET A 66 4.20 -1.55 8.54
CA MET A 66 4.64 -0.17 8.63
C MET A 66 3.48 0.79 8.40
N VAL A 67 3.24 1.68 9.36
CA VAL A 67 2.26 2.78 9.21
C VAL A 67 2.88 3.88 8.35
N GLU A 68 2.29 4.14 7.19
CA GLU A 68 2.76 5.09 6.20
C GLU A 68 1.77 6.24 6.04
N PRO A 69 2.05 7.43 6.61
CA PRO A 69 1.21 8.60 6.46
C PRO A 69 1.41 9.35 5.12
N ASP A 70 2.44 9.01 4.35
CA ASP A 70 2.81 9.67 3.10
C ASP A 70 3.22 8.62 2.06
N LEU A 71 2.23 7.92 1.50
CA LEU A 71 2.46 6.82 0.57
C LEU A 71 3.32 7.28 -0.62
N LEU A 72 4.29 6.46 -1.02
CA LEU A 72 5.10 6.68 -2.21
C LEU A 72 4.20 6.93 -3.44
N VAL A 73 4.24 8.17 -3.95
CA VAL A 73 3.53 8.58 -5.16
C VAL A 73 4.39 8.27 -6.38
N THR A 74 3.84 7.46 -7.29
CA THR A 74 4.44 7.10 -8.58
C THR A 74 3.37 7.08 -9.67
N LYS A 75 3.79 6.97 -10.94
CA LYS A 75 2.90 6.69 -12.08
C LYS A 75 2.08 5.39 -12.01
N LEU A 76 2.21 4.56 -10.97
CA LEU A 76 1.36 3.36 -10.82
C LEU A 76 -0.08 3.66 -10.39
N PHE A 77 -0.29 4.76 -9.68
CA PHE A 77 -1.59 5.11 -9.11
C PHE A 77 -1.94 6.57 -9.42
N PRO A 78 -3.24 6.94 -9.40
CA PRO A 78 -3.63 8.34 -9.40
C PRO A 78 -2.95 9.10 -8.27
N HIS A 79 -2.42 10.30 -8.56
CA HIS A 79 -1.63 11.08 -7.61
C HIS A 79 -2.35 11.43 -6.30
N ASP A 80 -3.68 11.43 -6.30
CA ASP A 80 -4.52 11.80 -5.16
C ASP A 80 -5.04 10.59 -4.36
N ILE A 81 -4.76 9.36 -4.79
CA ILE A 81 -5.37 8.14 -4.22
C ILE A 81 -5.15 7.99 -2.72
N ALA A 82 -3.99 8.45 -2.23
CA ALA A 82 -3.59 8.38 -0.82
C ALA A 82 -3.23 9.75 -0.25
N LYS A 83 -3.65 10.84 -0.92
CA LYS A 83 -3.38 12.19 -0.45
C LYS A 83 -4.07 12.43 0.90
N ASP A 84 -3.30 12.87 1.90
CA ASP A 84 -3.75 13.09 3.27
C ASP A 84 -4.37 11.84 3.92
N LYS A 85 -3.94 10.65 3.47
CA LYS A 85 -4.36 9.34 4.00
C LYS A 85 -3.19 8.59 4.60
N THR A 86 -3.50 7.74 5.56
CA THR A 86 -2.55 6.79 6.13
C THR A 86 -2.82 5.41 5.56
N VAL A 87 -1.77 4.73 5.10
CA VAL A 87 -1.80 3.36 4.62
C VAL A 87 -0.93 2.53 5.54
N ILE A 88 -1.41 1.38 5.97
CA ILE A 88 -0.56 0.34 6.57
C ILE A 88 0.00 -0.53 5.45
N LEU A 89 1.33 -0.61 5.37
CA LEU A 89 2.06 -1.55 4.55
C LEU A 89 2.15 -2.89 5.28
N ILE A 90 1.87 -3.97 4.57
CA ILE A 90 1.91 -5.34 5.07
C ILE A 90 2.95 -6.08 4.23
N ALA A 91 4.09 -6.40 4.81
CA ALA A 91 5.28 -6.85 4.11
C ALA A 91 5.72 -8.25 4.57
N HIS A 92 6.27 -9.03 3.65
CA HIS A 92 6.72 -10.39 3.95
C HIS A 92 7.80 -10.41 5.03
N ASP A 93 8.70 -9.43 5.00
CA ASP A 93 9.74 -9.26 6.00
C ASP A 93 10.25 -7.80 6.03
N THR A 94 11.18 -7.51 6.93
CA THR A 94 11.77 -6.17 7.08
C THR A 94 12.54 -5.71 5.83
N SER A 95 13.13 -6.61 5.05
CA SER A 95 13.89 -6.25 3.85
C SER A 95 13.01 -5.63 2.77
N VAL A 96 11.77 -6.10 2.64
CA VAL A 96 10.76 -5.51 1.75
C VAL A 96 10.43 -4.08 2.17
N LEU A 97 10.29 -3.83 3.48
CA LEU A 97 10.04 -2.48 4.00
C LEU A 97 11.23 -1.54 3.77
N ASP A 98 12.45 -2.06 3.89
CA ASP A 98 13.67 -1.28 3.64
C ASP A 98 13.84 -0.93 2.16
N GLU A 99 13.51 -1.84 1.25
CA GLU A 99 13.45 -1.56 -0.18
C GLU A 99 12.42 -0.46 -0.51
N TYR A 100 11.22 -0.53 0.08
CA TYR A 100 10.23 0.54 -0.06
C TYR A 100 10.76 1.90 0.46
N LYS A 101 11.41 1.93 1.63
CA LYS A 101 12.03 3.16 2.16
C LYS A 101 13.13 3.70 1.23
N MET A 102 13.89 2.83 0.56
CA MET A 102 14.86 3.24 -0.44
C MET A 102 14.18 3.91 -1.63
N PHE A 103 13.05 3.40 -2.11
CA PHE A 103 12.29 4.04 -3.19
C PHE A 103 11.78 5.43 -2.80
N LYS A 104 11.32 5.63 -1.55
CA LYS A 104 10.96 6.96 -1.06
C LYS A 104 12.13 7.93 -1.06
N LYS A 105 13.32 7.48 -0.64
CA LYS A 105 14.55 8.30 -0.68
C LYS A 105 14.93 8.65 -2.13
N LEU A 106 14.88 7.66 -3.03
CA LEU A 106 15.18 7.86 -4.45
C LEU A 106 14.19 8.82 -5.12
N LYS A 107 12.89 8.71 -4.80
CA LYS A 107 11.86 9.64 -5.28
C LYS A 107 12.09 11.06 -4.78
N LYS A 108 12.47 11.22 -3.51
CA LYS A 108 12.83 12.54 -2.97
C LYS A 108 14.02 13.15 -3.71
N TYR A 109 15.09 12.38 -3.92
CA TYR A 109 16.24 12.82 -4.70
C TYR A 109 15.86 13.16 -6.15
N SER A 110 15.06 12.31 -6.81
CA SER A 110 14.54 12.56 -8.16
C SER A 110 13.82 13.90 -8.23
N ASN A 111 12.92 14.19 -7.27
CA ASN A 111 12.21 15.47 -7.22
C ASN A 111 13.14 16.68 -7.04
N GLU A 112 14.21 16.54 -6.25
CA GLU A 112 15.23 17.60 -6.06
C GLU A 112 16.01 17.88 -7.35
N GLU A 113 16.24 16.85 -8.18
CA GLU A 113 16.89 16.94 -9.50
C GLU A 113 15.93 17.30 -10.65
N GLY A 114 14.68 17.70 -10.35
CA GLY A 114 13.70 18.11 -11.36
C GLY A 114 12.82 16.98 -11.91
N ASN A 115 12.82 15.81 -11.26
CA ASN A 115 11.99 14.64 -11.53
C ASN A 115 12.08 14.13 -12.98
N PRO A 116 13.26 13.66 -13.42
CA PRO A 116 13.42 13.12 -14.76
C PRO A 116 12.50 11.92 -15.00
N ASP A 117 11.88 11.88 -16.17
CA ASP A 117 10.83 10.89 -16.49
C ASP A 117 11.34 9.44 -16.41
N ASP A 118 12.55 9.18 -16.90
CA ASP A 118 13.17 7.85 -16.86
C ASP A 118 13.29 7.32 -15.42
N LEU A 119 13.65 8.19 -14.48
CA LEU A 119 13.79 7.81 -13.07
C LEU A 119 12.42 7.61 -12.41
N GLU A 120 11.42 8.40 -12.80
CA GLU A 120 10.04 8.21 -12.35
C GLU A 120 9.48 6.85 -12.82
N VAL A 121 9.73 6.49 -14.08
CA VAL A 121 9.35 5.19 -14.65
C VAL A 121 10.11 4.06 -13.95
N GLU A 122 11.40 4.21 -13.68
CA GLU A 122 12.19 3.20 -12.96
C GLU A 122 11.61 2.94 -11.56
N ILE A 123 11.35 4.01 -10.78
CA ILE A 123 10.77 3.90 -9.43
C ILE A 123 9.40 3.22 -9.49
N ALA A 124 8.55 3.61 -10.44
CA ALA A 124 7.23 3.02 -10.62
C ALA A 124 7.33 1.52 -10.97
N GLN A 125 8.21 1.12 -11.88
CA GLN A 125 8.42 -0.29 -12.22
C GLN A 125 8.90 -1.11 -11.02
N ARG A 126 9.88 -0.59 -10.27
CA ARG A 126 10.43 -1.28 -9.09
C ARG A 126 9.40 -1.39 -7.97
N PHE A 127 8.64 -0.34 -7.72
CA PHE A 127 7.55 -0.38 -6.75
C PHE A 127 6.45 -1.35 -7.17
N GLY A 128 6.12 -1.43 -8.47
CA GLY A 128 5.15 -2.38 -8.99
C GLY A 128 5.57 -3.83 -8.81
N LYS A 129 6.86 -4.12 -9.04
CA LYS A 129 7.45 -5.43 -8.75
C LYS A 129 7.41 -5.76 -7.26
N LEU A 130 7.70 -4.80 -6.38
CA LEU A 130 7.59 -4.98 -4.93
C LEU A 130 6.15 -5.29 -4.48
N LEU A 131 5.15 -4.74 -5.18
CA LEU A 131 3.74 -5.09 -5.01
C LEU A 131 3.34 -6.41 -5.69
N SER A 132 4.32 -7.13 -6.26
CA SER A 132 4.16 -8.41 -6.98
C SER A 132 3.21 -8.31 -8.19
N TYR A 133 3.20 -7.17 -8.88
CA TYR A 133 2.53 -7.04 -10.17
C TYR A 133 3.38 -7.65 -11.29
N ASP A 134 2.71 -8.29 -12.25
CA ASP A 134 3.35 -8.71 -13.48
C ASP A 134 3.69 -7.51 -14.38
N GLU A 135 4.61 -7.72 -15.33
CA GLU A 135 5.09 -6.67 -16.23
C GLU A 135 3.97 -6.06 -17.09
N ALA A 136 3.00 -6.88 -17.53
CA ALA A 136 1.88 -6.41 -18.34
C ALA A 136 1.00 -5.44 -17.54
N THR A 137 0.77 -5.73 -16.25
CA THR A 137 0.02 -4.89 -15.33
C THR A 137 0.77 -3.59 -15.04
N ILE A 138 2.08 -3.66 -14.80
CA ILE A 138 2.92 -2.48 -14.59
C ILE A 138 2.86 -1.57 -15.82
N ASN A 139 3.11 -2.10 -17.01
CA ASN A 139 3.10 -1.32 -18.25
C ASN A 139 1.73 -0.68 -18.51
N ARG A 140 0.64 -1.43 -18.31
CA ARG A 140 -0.73 -0.91 -18.44
C ARG A 140 -1.02 0.23 -17.45
N LEU A 141 -0.51 0.16 -16.22
CA LEU A 141 -0.68 1.23 -15.23
C LEU A 141 0.15 2.46 -15.60
N LEU A 142 1.38 2.28 -16.07
CA LEU A 142 2.24 3.36 -16.56
C LEU A 142 1.61 4.08 -17.75
N GLU A 143 1.04 3.36 -18.73
CA GLU A 143 0.34 3.96 -19.86
C GLU A 143 -0.92 4.72 -19.43
N LYS A 144 -1.62 4.24 -18.41
CA LYS A 144 -2.87 4.84 -17.94
C LYS A 144 -2.65 6.14 -17.17
N ASN A 145 -1.60 6.24 -16.36
CA ASN A 145 -1.37 7.40 -15.48
C ASN A 145 -0.13 8.23 -15.85
N GLY A 146 0.58 7.86 -16.92
CA GLY A 146 1.88 8.43 -17.31
C GLY A 146 1.82 9.68 -18.16
#